data_AF-A0A949UNG8-F1
#
_entry.id   AF-A0A949UNG8-F1
#
_cell.length_a   1.000
_cell.length_b   1.000
_cell.length_c   1.000
_cell.angle_alpha   90.00
_cell.angle_beta   90.00
_cell.angle_gamma   90.00
#
_symmetry.space_group_name_H-M   'P 1'
#
loop_
_entity.id
_entity.type
_entity.pdbx_description
1 polymer ?
#
loop_
_entity_poly.entity_id
_entity_poly.type
_entity_poly.pdbx_seq_one_letter_code
_entity_poly.pdbx_strand_id
1 'polypeptide(L)' 'MKTYIALLRGINVGGHKKILMKDLKALLESIGFITV' A
#
# COMPACT_ATOMS: atom_id res chain seq x y z
N MET A 1 17.59 0.85 -11.62
CA MET A 1 16.36 1.24 -10.90
C MET A 1 16.14 0.23 -9.79
N LYS A 2 15.88 0.67 -8.54
CA LYS A 2 15.66 -0.25 -7.41
C LYS A 2 14.15 -0.47 -7.25
N THR A 3 13.71 -1.72 -7.35
CA THR A 3 12.32 -2.11 -7.12
C THR A 3 12.16 -2.59 -5.68
N TYR A 4 11.15 -2.09 -4.98
CA TYR A 4 10.85 -2.47 -3.60
C TYR A 4 9.55 -3.26 -3.54
N ILE A 5 9.44 -4.16 -2.56
CA ILE A 5 8.22 -4.94 -2.30
C ILE A 5 7.72 -4.55 -0.92
N ALA A 6 6.46 -4.09 -0.83
CA ALA A 6 5.79 -3.83 0.42
C ALA A 6 4.97 -5.06 0.83
N LEU A 7 5.33 -5.70 1.95
CA LEU A 7 4.57 -6.82 2.53
C LEU A 7 3.67 -6.32 3.64
N LEU A 8 2.36 -6.46 3.43
CA LEU A 8 1.33 -6.08 4.40
C LEU A 8 0.70 -7.34 5.00
N ARG A 9 0.50 -7.37 6.32
CA ARG A 9 -0.12 -8.50 7.03
C ARG A 9 -1.41 -8.09 7.72
N GLY A 10 -2.40 -8.97 7.68
CA GLY A 10 -3.63 -8.83 8.48
C GLY A 10 -4.50 -7.63 8.09
N ILE A 11 -4.49 -7.22 6.82
CA ILE A 11 -5.37 -6.19 6.27
C ILE A 11 -6.41 -6.85 5.36
N ASN A 12 -7.60 -6.25 5.23
CA ASN A 12 -8.68 -6.76 4.37
C ASN A 12 -9.10 -8.22 4.65
N VAL A 13 -8.88 -8.72 5.87
CA VAL A 13 -9.28 -10.06 6.31
C VAL A 13 -10.41 -9.93 7.33
N GLY A 14 -11.49 -10.70 7.15
CA GLY A 14 -12.62 -10.73 8.07
C GLY A 14 -13.36 -9.39 8.22
N GLY A 15 -13.21 -8.46 7.27
CA GLY A 15 -13.79 -7.11 7.36
C GLY A 15 -13.05 -6.14 8.29
N HIS A 16 -11.95 -6.58 8.92
CA HIS A 16 -11.14 -5.74 9.80
C HIS A 16 -9.99 -5.07 9.04
N LYS A 17 -9.56 -3.90 9.53
CA LYS A 17 -8.39 -3.15 9.00
C LYS A 17 -8.48 -2.97 7.49
N LYS A 18 -9.63 -2.48 7.03
CA LYS A 18 -9.90 -2.26 5.61
C LYS A 18 -8.97 -1.18 5.09
N ILE A 19 -8.22 -1.49 4.04
CA ILE A 19 -7.37 -0.56 3.33
C ILE A 19 -7.75 -0.64 1.86
N LEU A 20 -8.14 0.51 1.31
CA LEU A 20 -8.36 0.65 -0.13
C LEU A 20 -7.00 0.75 -0.83
N MET A 21 -6.80 -0.04 -1.88
CA MET A 21 -5.55 0.00 -2.65
C MET A 21 -5.30 1.38 -3.27
N LYS A 22 -6.36 2.14 -3.59
CA LYS A 22 -6.26 3.52 -4.07
C LYS A 22 -5.59 4.44 -3.04
N ASP A 23 -6.00 4.35 -1.78
CA ASP A 23 -5.48 5.20 -0.71
C ASP A 23 -4.06 4.80 -0.34
N LEU A 24 -3.78 3.49 -0.34
CA LEU A 24 -2.43 2.95 -0.15
C LEU A 24 -1.47 3.46 -1.24
N LYS A 25 -1.91 3.44 -2.50
CA LYS A 25 -1.13 3.96 -3.63
C LYS A 25 -0.85 5.46 -3.48
N ALA A 26 -1.88 6.25 -3.16
CA ALA A 26 -1.72 7.69 -2.94
C ALA A 26 -0.77 8.01 -1.77
N LEU A 27 -0.80 7.21 -0.70
CA LEU A 27 0.14 7.33 0.41
C LEU A 27 1.58 7.01 -0.02
N LEU A 28 1.79 5.94 -0.78
CA LEU A 28 3.12 5.58 -1.26
C LEU A 28 3.68 6.63 -2.23
N GLU A 29 2.83 7.19 -3.09
CA GLU A 29 3.18 8.32 -3.96
C GLU A 29 3.56 9.57 -3.16
N SER A 30 2.83 9.90 -2.10
CA SER A 30 3.09 11.10 -1.29
C SER A 30 4.40 11.04 -0.49
N ILE A 31 4.89 9.84 -0.17
CA ILE A 31 6.19 9.63 0.49
C ILE A 31 7.35 9.38 -0.49
N GLY A 32 7.11 9.52 -1.80
CA GLY A 32 8.16 9.50 -2.83
C GLY A 32 8.28 8.19 -3.63
N PHE A 33 7.38 7.22 -3.46
CA PHE A 33 7.29 6.04 -4.32
C PHE A 33 6.34 6.33 -5.49
N ILE A 34 6.91 6.83 -6.58
CA ILE A 34 6.17 7.46 -7.70
C ILE A 34 5.65 6.44 -8.74
N THR A 35 5.98 5.16 -8.58
CA THR A 35 5.63 4.09 -9.53
C THR A 35 5.08 2.90 -8.76
N VAL A 36 3.87 3.08 -8.22
CA VAL A 36 3.15 2.13 -7.36
C VAL A 36 1.91 1.58 -8.05
#